data_AF-A0A0F9AF88-F1
#
_entry.id   AF-A0A0F9AF88-F1
#
_cell.length_a   1.000
_cell.length_b   1.000
_cell.length_c   1.000
_cell.angle_alpha   90.00
_cell.angle_beta   90.00
_cell.angle_gamma   90.00
#
_symmetry.space_group_name_H-M   'P 1'
#
loop_
_entity.id
_entity.type
_entity.pdbx_description
1 polymer ?
#
loop_
_entity_poly.entity_id
_entity_poly.type
_entity_poly.pdbx_seq_one_letter_code
_entity_poly.pdbx_strand_id
1 'polypeptide(L)'
;MRQEADPRHLVNALISFIAMVSCVIIAGELFDDVLNDDENFDSVPDPLKALALFVFLAFATMEGNKVRSRLTRARGFNGRRKAER
;
A
#
# COMPACT_ATOMS: atom_id res chain seq x y z
N MET A 1 18.50 -20.69 -17.32
CA MET A 1 18.84 -20.06 -16.02
C MET A 1 17.55 -19.82 -15.23
N ARG A 2 17.22 -20.74 -14.31
CA ARG A 2 16.07 -20.59 -13.40
C ARG A 2 16.30 -19.31 -12.59
N GLN A 3 15.42 -18.34 -12.74
CA GLN A 3 15.37 -17.24 -11.79
C GLN A 3 14.76 -17.82 -10.53
N GLU A 4 15.60 -18.14 -9.57
CA GLU A 4 15.16 -18.34 -8.21
C GLU A 4 14.45 -17.03 -7.81
N ALA A 5 13.14 -17.11 -7.61
CA ALA A 5 12.38 -15.99 -7.10
C ALA A 5 12.97 -15.69 -5.72
N ASP A 6 13.81 -14.66 -5.63
CA ASP A 6 14.45 -14.28 -4.38
C ASP A 6 13.34 -14.08 -3.33
N PRO A 7 13.29 -14.88 -2.26
CA PRO A 7 12.21 -14.85 -1.28
C PRO A 7 12.03 -13.46 -0.67
N ARG A 8 13.08 -12.63 -0.70
CA ARG A 8 13.04 -11.22 -0.29
C ARG A 8 12.03 -10.38 -1.10
N HIS A 9 11.79 -10.70 -2.37
CA HIS A 9 10.80 -9.98 -3.19
C HIS A 9 9.36 -10.24 -2.74
N LEU A 10 9.04 -11.49 -2.39
CA LEU A 10 7.72 -11.87 -1.88
C LEU A 10 7.48 -11.28 -0.49
N VAL A 11 8.48 -11.36 0.39
CA VAL A 11 8.42 -10.75 1.73
C VAL A 11 8.23 -9.24 1.64
N ASN A 12 8.99 -8.55 0.78
CA ASN A 12 8.81 -7.11 0.60
C ASN A 12 7.43 -6.77 0.04
N ALA A 13 6.91 -7.55 -0.92
CA ALA A 13 5.55 -7.35 -1.45
C ALA A 13 4.48 -7.54 -0.37
N LEU A 14 4.65 -8.53 0.51
CA LEU A 14 3.76 -8.75 1.64
C LEU A 14 3.81 -7.59 2.65
N ILE A 15 5.00 -7.10 3.00
CA ILE A 15 5.18 -5.95 3.89
C ILE A 15 4.47 -4.72 3.32
N SER A 16 4.70 -4.41 2.03
CA SER A 16 4.01 -3.30 1.36
C SER A 16 2.49 -3.48 1.32
N PHE A 17 2.01 -4.72 1.16
CA PHE A 17 0.59 -5.01 1.18
C PHE A 17 -0.02 -4.78 2.58
N ILE A 18 0.64 -5.26 3.64
CA ILE A 18 0.21 -5.03 5.02
C ILE A 18 0.18 -3.54 5.31
N ALA A 19 1.26 -2.82 4.97
CA ALA A 19 1.34 -1.36 5.15
C ALA A 19 0.20 -0.63 4.42
N MET A 20 -0.11 -1.01 3.18
CA MET A 20 -1.24 -0.47 2.42
C MET A 20 -2.56 -0.70 3.15
N VAL A 21 -2.84 -1.94 3.58
CA VAL A 21 -4.10 -2.30 4.25
C VAL A 21 -4.24 -1.52 5.56
N SER A 22 -3.18 -1.44 6.37
CA SER A 22 -3.20 -0.64 7.60
C SER A 22 -3.49 0.84 7.33
N CYS A 23 -2.88 1.42 6.29
CA CYS A 23 -3.16 2.82 5.93
C CYS A 23 -4.61 3.03 5.50
N VAL A 24 -5.22 2.07 4.80
CA VAL A 24 -6.63 2.15 4.38
C VAL A 24 -7.57 2.05 5.58
N ILE A 25 -7.29 1.18 6.55
CA ILE A 25 -8.09 1.05 7.77
C ILE A 25 -8.06 2.36 8.57
N ILE A 26 -6.86 2.88 8.83
CA ILE A 26 -6.69 4.15 9.57
C ILE A 26 -7.35 5.32 8.83
N ALA A 27 -7.22 5.37 7.50
CA ALA A 27 -7.90 6.38 6.69
C ALA A 27 -9.43 6.25 6.75
N GLY A 28 -9.97 5.02 6.84
CA GLY A 28 -11.40 4.79 7.02
C GLY A 28 -11.89 5.35 8.35
N GLU A 29 -11.22 4.99 9.45
CA GLU A 29 -11.56 5.49 10.79
C GLU A 29 -11.44 7.02 10.88
N LEU A 30 -10.39 7.61 10.29
CA LEU A 30 -10.24 9.08 10.22
C LEU A 30 -11.32 9.75 9.36
N PHE A 31 -11.81 9.08 8.33
CA PHE A 31 -12.88 9.60 7.49
C PHE A 31 -14.22 9.60 8.23
N ASP A 32 -14.49 8.54 8.99
CA ASP A 32 -15.67 8.45 9.85
C ASP A 32 -15.63 9.49 10.96
N ASP A 33 -14.49 9.69 11.62
CA ASP A 33 -14.29 10.78 12.60
C ASP A 33 -14.57 12.17 12.00
N VAL A 34 -14.12 12.42 10.76
CA VAL A 34 -14.28 13.75 10.11
C VAL A 34 -15.70 14.00 9.61
N LEU A 35 -16.43 12.96 9.18
CA LEU A 35 -17.76 13.13 8.59
C LEU A 35 -18.91 12.85 9.54
N ASN A 36 -18.75 11.88 10.44
CA ASN A 36 -19.79 11.42 11.34
C ASN A 36 -19.58 11.93 12.79
N ASP A 37 -18.49 12.67 13.04
CA ASP A 37 -18.10 13.13 14.38
C ASP A 37 -17.89 11.95 15.34
N ASP A 38 -17.39 10.82 14.81
CA ASP A 38 -17.01 9.66 15.60
C ASP A 38 -15.74 9.97 16.44
N GLU A 39 -15.63 9.25 17.56
CA GLU A 39 -14.62 9.48 18.60
C GLU A 39 -13.46 8.46 18.53
N ASN A 40 -13.07 8.00 17.33
CA ASN A 40 -11.98 7.01 17.23
C ASN A 40 -10.59 7.63 17.53
N PHE A 41 -10.42 8.93 17.23
CA PHE A 41 -9.17 9.68 17.44
C PHE A 41 -9.37 11.00 18.20
N ASP A 42 -10.03 10.97 19.36
CA ASP A 42 -10.33 12.16 20.19
C ASP A 42 -9.12 13.00 20.60
N SER A 43 -7.95 12.35 20.70
CA SER A 43 -6.70 13.04 21.05
C SER A 43 -6.14 13.89 19.90
N VAL A 44 -6.69 13.79 18.70
CA VAL A 44 -6.21 14.46 17.49
C VAL A 44 -7.17 15.59 17.10
N PRO A 45 -6.70 16.85 17.01
CA PRO A 45 -7.52 17.96 16.52
C PRO A 45 -8.04 17.74 15.10
N ASP A 46 -9.29 18.15 14.80
CA ASP A 46 -9.95 17.93 13.50
C ASP A 46 -9.14 18.40 12.27
N PRO A 47 -8.46 19.57 12.29
CA PRO A 47 -7.61 19.97 11.17
C PRO A 47 -6.46 18.98 10.91
N LEU A 48 -5.95 18.34 11.97
CA LEU A 48 -4.92 17.32 11.88
C LEU A 48 -5.51 15.96 11.47
N LYS A 49 -6.75 15.63 11.85
CA LYS A 49 -7.46 14.44 11.36
C LYS A 49 -7.62 14.48 9.84
N ALA A 50 -8.06 15.61 9.29
CA ALA A 50 -8.18 15.81 7.85
C ALA A 50 -6.83 15.71 7.13
N LEU A 51 -5.78 16.33 7.67
CA LEU A 51 -4.43 16.21 7.12
C LEU A 51 -3.91 14.76 7.15
N ALA A 52 -4.09 14.07 8.28
CA ALA A 52 -3.68 12.69 8.46
C ALA A 52 -4.39 11.77 7.47
N LEU A 53 -5.69 11.98 7.24
CA LEU A 53 -6.48 11.26 6.24
C LEU A 53 -5.82 11.34 4.85
N PHE A 54 -5.49 12.56 4.39
CA PHE A 54 -4.81 12.74 3.09
C PHE A 54 -3.45 12.04 3.05
N VAL A 55 -2.67 12.10 4.14
CA VAL A 55 -1.36 11.45 4.21
C VAL A 55 -1.51 9.93 4.13
N PHE A 56 -2.40 9.31 4.91
CA PHE A 56 -2.60 7.87 4.90
C PHE A 56 -3.15 7.37 3.56
N LEU A 57 -4.05 8.10 2.91
CA LEU A 57 -4.51 7.79 1.54
C LEU A 57 -3.37 7.86 0.51
N ALA A 58 -2.51 8.87 0.60
CA ALA A 58 -1.34 8.99 -0.27
C ALA A 58 -0.36 7.83 -0.08
N PHE A 59 -0.08 7.46 1.18
CA PHE A 59 0.76 6.30 1.51
C PHE A 59 0.14 4.98 1.04
N ALA A 60 -1.16 4.77 1.24
CA ALA A 60 -1.87 3.60 0.73
C ALA A 60 -1.73 3.48 -0.80
N THR A 61 -1.90 4.59 -1.52
CA THR A 61 -1.72 4.62 -2.97
C THR A 61 -0.28 4.29 -3.38
N MET A 62 0.71 4.84 -2.67
CA MET A 62 2.13 4.54 -2.93
C MET A 62 2.48 3.07 -2.68
N GLU A 63 2.04 2.49 -1.56
CA GLU A 63 2.27 1.08 -1.25
C GLU A 63 1.51 0.16 -2.22
N GLY A 64 0.28 0.52 -2.60
CA GLY A 64 -0.47 -0.18 -3.64
C GLY A 64 0.24 -0.20 -4.99
N ASN A 65 0.88 0.92 -5.38
CA ASN A 65 1.71 0.97 -6.58
C ASN A 65 2.96 0.07 -6.48
N LYS A 66 3.59 -0.03 -5.30
CA LYS A 66 4.71 -0.96 -5.06
C LYS A 66 4.25 -2.42 -5.17
N VAL A 67 3.11 -2.77 -4.56
CA VAL A 67 2.50 -4.10 -4.63
C VAL A 67 2.17 -4.45 -6.09
N ARG A 68 1.49 -3.54 -6.82
CA ARG A 68 1.16 -3.71 -8.24
C ARG A 68 2.41 -3.93 -9.08
N SER A 69 3.43 -3.08 -8.95
CA SER A 69 4.69 -3.20 -9.68
C SER A 69 5.38 -4.54 -9.43
N ARG A 70 5.44 -4.98 -8.17
CA ARG A 70 6.03 -6.27 -7.79
C ARG A 70 5.21 -7.47 -8.30
N LEU A 71 3.88 -7.41 -8.23
CA LEU A 71 2.99 -8.44 -8.77
C LEU A 71 3.04 -8.51 -10.29
N THR A 72 3.08 -7.37 -10.99
CA THR A 72 3.24 -7.34 -12.45
C THR A 72 4.60 -7.88 -12.86
N ARG A 73 5.67 -7.59 -12.12
CA ARG A 73 7.01 -8.16 -12.38
C ARG A 73 7.06 -9.67 -12.11
N ALA A 74 6.35 -10.15 -11.09
CA ALA A 74 6.21 -11.58 -10.80
C ALA A 74 5.36 -12.31 -11.85
N ARG A 75 4.25 -11.70 -12.32
CA ARG A 75 3.38 -12.26 -13.37
C ARG A 75 3.95 -12.09 -14.79
N GLY A 76 4.89 -11.17 -15.01
CA GLY A 76 5.46 -10.81 -16.31
C GLY A 76 6.82 -11.45 -16.64
N PHE A 77 7.38 -12.30 -15.79
CA PHE A 77 8.67 -12.97 -16.06
C PHE A 77 8.52 -14.24 -16.92
N ASN A 78 7.83 -14.12 -18.06
CA ASN A 78 7.94 -15.10 -19.16
C ASN A 78 7.97 -14.45 -20.58
N GLY A 79 7.86 -13.11 -20.68
CA GLY A 79 7.74 -12.42 -21.98
C GLY A 79 9.00 -11.74 -22.53
N ARG A 80 10.04 -11.50 -21.72
CA ARG A 80 11.22 -10.70 -22.12
C ARG A 80 12.56 -11.44 -22.21
N ARG A 81 12.58 -12.78 -22.30
CA ARG A 81 13.80 -13.55 -22.64
C ARG A 81 13.76 -14.25 -24.00
N LYS A 82 12.92 -13.78 -24.93
CA LYS A 82 12.94 -14.24 -26.33
C LYS A 82 13.45 -13.19 -27.34
N ALA A 83 13.87 -12.01 -26.87
CA ALA A 83 14.27 -10.91 -27.77
C ALA A 83 15.79 -10.70 -27.91
N GLU A 84 16.62 -11.52 -27.27
CA GLU A 84 18.08 -11.51 -27.47
C GLU A 84 18.53 -12.96 -27.70
N ARG A 85 18.26 -13.44 -28.91
CA ARG A 85 19.15 -14.36 -29.62
C ARG A 85 20.22 -13.53 -30.29
#